data_AF-A0AAW8Q108-F1
#
_entry.id   AF-A0AAW8Q108-F1
#
_cell.length_a   1.000
_cell.length_b   1.000
_cell.length_c   1.000
_cell.angle_alpha   90.00
_cell.angle_beta   90.00
_cell.angle_gamma   90.00
#
_symmetry.space_group_name_H-M   'P 1'
#
loop_
_entity.id
_entity.type
_entity.pdbx_description
1 polymer ?
#
loop_
_entity_poly.entity_id
_entity_poly.type
_entity_poly.pdbx_seq_one_letter_code
_entity_poly.pdbx_strand_id
1 'polypeptide(L)'
;MLKASELISHLMTSDNPEMHELAKVIGESKSKLIEAAKRSDSEESALYWAKHKLVADISADWDFYVRDLSPEDADSPFETDCILEWVGDSREEVIELAEKYLTDLQNYTGSEGWINDFVENAVKEGVSALKGGQNFFGWGGNRTIEMEVYLPDNNPPEEKDRTPKMMIEGFAVSLLDDQELIDLGFVENENKDA
;
A
#
# COMPACT_ATOMS: atom_id res chain seq x y z
N MET A 1 6.23 -26.10 6.70
CA MET A 1 6.94 -24.87 6.30
C MET A 1 7.83 -24.47 7.47
N LEU A 2 9.06 -24.01 7.25
CA LEU A 2 9.94 -23.57 8.34
C LEU A 2 9.44 -22.23 8.88
N LYS A 3 9.38 -22.05 10.19
CA LYS A 3 8.97 -20.78 10.83
C LYS A 3 10.17 -19.89 11.08
N ALA A 4 10.00 -18.57 10.88
CA ALA A 4 11.06 -17.59 11.11
C ALA A 4 11.54 -17.62 12.56
N SER A 5 10.66 -17.81 13.54
CA SER A 5 10.99 -17.93 14.96
C SER A 5 11.97 -19.08 15.24
N GLU A 6 11.71 -20.26 14.68
CA GLU A 6 12.56 -21.45 14.78
C GLU A 6 13.92 -21.24 14.09
N LEU A 7 13.91 -20.63 12.91
CA LEU A 7 15.12 -20.34 12.13
C LEU A 7 16.00 -19.32 12.84
N ILE A 8 15.43 -18.21 13.33
CA ILE A 8 16.14 -17.18 14.11
C ILE A 8 16.81 -17.83 15.32
N SER A 9 16.08 -18.67 16.07
CA SER A 9 16.64 -19.36 17.24
C SER A 9 17.84 -20.23 16.87
N HIS A 10 17.75 -21.00 15.79
CA HIS A 10 18.88 -21.81 15.30
C HIS A 10 20.08 -20.96 14.88
N LEU A 11 19.86 -19.92 14.08
CA LEU A 11 20.90 -19.04 13.57
C LEU A 11 21.65 -18.33 14.71
N MET A 12 20.92 -17.87 15.73
CA MET A 12 21.51 -17.22 16.91
C MET A 12 22.34 -18.15 17.79
N THR A 13 22.15 -19.47 17.69
CA THR A 13 22.99 -20.46 18.40
C THR A 13 24.26 -20.85 17.65
N SER A 14 24.42 -20.38 16.42
CA SER A 14 25.64 -20.58 15.64
C SER A 14 26.81 -19.76 16.21
N ASP A 15 28.04 -20.23 16.04
CA ASP A 15 29.24 -19.44 16.36
C ASP A 15 29.61 -18.46 15.22
N ASN A 16 28.87 -18.46 14.09
CA ASN A 16 29.14 -17.60 12.94
C ASN A 16 28.40 -16.24 13.04
N PRO A 17 29.11 -15.10 13.09
CA PRO A 17 28.51 -13.77 13.12
C PRO A 17 27.57 -13.46 11.94
N GLU A 18 27.83 -14.01 10.75
CA GLU A 18 26.96 -13.82 9.58
C GLU A 18 25.58 -14.46 9.79
N MET A 19 25.53 -15.57 10.53
CA MET A 19 24.26 -16.22 10.88
C MET A 19 23.47 -15.36 11.86
N HIS A 20 24.14 -14.67 12.80
CA HIS A 20 23.49 -13.74 13.71
C HIS A 20 22.92 -12.53 12.98
N GLU A 21 23.66 -11.99 12.01
CA GLU A 21 23.17 -10.87 11.19
C GLU A 21 21.96 -11.29 10.35
N LEU A 22 21.99 -12.48 9.74
CA LEU A 22 20.83 -13.02 9.02
C LEU A 22 19.61 -13.16 9.95
N ALA A 23 19.80 -13.69 11.17
CA ALA A 23 18.73 -13.81 12.16
C ALA A 23 18.11 -12.45 12.51
N LYS A 24 18.95 -11.42 12.65
CA LYS A 24 18.51 -10.05 12.91
C LYS A 24 17.69 -9.50 11.74
N VAL A 25 18.15 -9.66 10.51
CA VAL A 25 17.42 -9.24 9.31
C VAL A 25 16.03 -9.91 9.24
N ILE A 26 15.96 -11.22 9.48
CA ILE A 26 14.68 -11.95 9.49
C ILE A 26 13.75 -11.39 10.60
N GLY A 27 14.29 -11.13 11.80
CA GLY A 27 13.54 -10.57 12.92
C GLY A 27 13.01 -9.16 12.65
N GLU A 28 13.80 -8.31 12.01
CA GLU A 28 13.40 -6.97 11.59
C GLU A 28 12.33 -7.03 10.51
N SER A 29 12.48 -7.90 9.50
CA SER A 29 11.45 -8.12 8.48
C SER A 29 10.13 -8.62 9.06
N LYS A 30 10.18 -9.58 10.00
CA LYS A 30 8.99 -10.04 10.74
C LYS A 30 8.31 -8.87 11.46
N SER A 31 9.07 -8.05 12.17
CA SER A 31 8.53 -6.92 12.95
C SER A 31 7.88 -5.87 12.05
N LYS A 32 8.54 -5.50 10.94
CA LYS A 32 7.99 -4.57 9.94
C LYS A 32 6.69 -5.10 9.34
N LEU A 33 6.65 -6.39 8.99
CA LEU A 33 5.46 -7.04 8.46
C LEU A 33 4.30 -7.00 9.45
N ILE A 34 4.53 -7.30 10.73
CA ILE A 34 3.47 -7.28 11.76
C ILE A 34 2.88 -5.87 11.88
N GLU A 35 3.72 -4.84 11.90
CA GLU A 35 3.24 -3.45 11.97
C GLU A 35 2.48 -3.06 10.69
N ALA A 36 2.97 -3.46 9.51
CA ALA A 36 2.28 -3.23 8.24
C ALA A 36 0.93 -3.94 8.18
N ALA A 37 0.87 -5.23 8.52
CA ALA A 37 -0.34 -6.05 8.44
C ALA A 37 -1.48 -5.58 9.37
N LYS A 38 -1.14 -4.91 10.49
CA LYS A 38 -2.13 -4.27 11.39
C LYS A 38 -2.83 -3.07 10.76
N ARG A 39 -2.20 -2.42 9.78
CA ARG A 39 -2.80 -1.31 9.04
C ARG A 39 -3.68 -1.90 7.94
N SER A 40 -4.98 -1.64 8.01
CA SER A 40 -5.96 -2.27 7.12
C SER A 40 -5.87 -1.82 5.66
N ASP A 41 -5.15 -0.73 5.41
CA ASP A 41 -4.83 -0.12 4.12
C ASP A 41 -3.48 -0.57 3.53
N SER A 42 -2.70 -1.38 4.26
CA SER A 42 -1.40 -1.91 3.79
C SER A 42 -1.60 -3.12 2.87
N GLU A 43 -0.82 -3.22 1.79
CA GLU A 43 -0.83 -4.39 0.90
C GLU A 43 -0.54 -5.71 1.63
N GLU A 44 0.23 -5.64 2.70
CA GLU A 44 0.60 -6.77 3.55
C GLU A 44 -0.56 -7.25 4.44
N SER A 45 -1.66 -6.50 4.54
CA SER A 45 -2.80 -6.91 5.36
C SER A 45 -3.59 -8.04 4.70
N ALA A 46 -4.01 -9.03 5.50
CA ALA A 46 -4.88 -10.12 5.04
C ALA A 46 -6.24 -9.64 4.48
N LEU A 47 -6.62 -8.40 4.79
CA LEU A 47 -7.87 -7.77 4.41
C LEU A 47 -7.75 -6.81 3.23
N TYR A 48 -6.53 -6.55 2.75
CA TYR A 48 -6.27 -5.55 1.71
C TYR A 48 -7.06 -5.80 0.41
N TRP A 49 -7.22 -7.06 0.00
CA TRP A 49 -8.02 -7.46 -1.17
C TRP A 49 -9.52 -7.16 -1.02
N ALA A 50 -10.02 -7.06 0.21
CA ALA A 50 -11.42 -6.81 0.52
C ALA A 50 -11.76 -5.31 0.64
N LYS A 51 -10.80 -4.43 0.33
CA LYS A 51 -10.95 -2.97 0.42
C LYS A 51 -11.30 -2.36 -0.94
N HIS A 52 -11.95 -1.21 -0.88
CA HIS A 52 -12.03 -0.31 -2.03
C HIS A 52 -10.68 0.38 -2.20
N LYS A 53 -10.32 0.67 -3.46
CA LYS A 53 -9.09 1.38 -3.77
C LYS A 53 -9.37 2.46 -4.80
N LEU A 54 -8.63 3.55 -4.72
CA LEU A 54 -8.57 4.58 -5.75
C LEU A 54 -7.12 4.73 -6.15
N VAL A 55 -6.84 4.62 -7.44
CA VAL A 55 -5.53 4.89 -8.01
C VAL A 55 -5.62 6.16 -8.86
N ALA A 56 -4.70 7.08 -8.64
CA ALA A 56 -4.50 8.24 -9.49
C ALA A 56 -3.10 8.18 -10.13
N ASP A 57 -3.04 8.09 -11.45
CA ASP A 57 -1.80 8.24 -12.23
C ASP A 57 -1.70 9.69 -12.69
N ILE A 58 -0.69 10.41 -12.21
CA ILE A 58 -0.44 11.81 -12.55
C ILE A 58 0.87 11.87 -13.31
N SER A 59 0.83 12.48 -14.50
CA SER A 59 2.02 12.73 -15.32
C SER A 59 2.17 14.21 -15.66
N ALA A 60 3.39 14.71 -15.59
CA ALA A 60 3.70 16.13 -15.76
C ALA A 60 5.10 16.40 -16.32
N ASP A 61 5.34 17.67 -16.69
CA ASP A 61 6.65 18.17 -17.09
C ASP A 61 7.45 18.67 -15.85
N TRP A 62 8.74 18.96 -16.04
CA TRP A 62 9.73 19.41 -15.04
C TRP A 62 9.39 20.69 -14.24
N ASP A 63 8.25 21.31 -14.49
CA ASP A 63 7.84 22.59 -13.90
C ASP A 63 6.65 22.47 -12.93
N PHE A 64 6.17 21.24 -12.74
CA PHE A 64 5.08 20.87 -11.84
C PHE A 64 5.36 19.50 -11.24
N TYR A 65 5.26 19.40 -9.92
CA TYR A 65 5.52 18.18 -9.20
C TYR A 65 4.44 17.95 -8.14
N VAL A 66 4.17 16.67 -7.87
CA VAL A 66 3.25 16.22 -6.84
C VAL A 66 4.05 15.48 -5.77
N ARG A 67 3.64 15.61 -4.51
CA ARG A 67 4.24 14.88 -3.41
C ARG A 67 3.90 13.38 -3.54
N ASP A 68 4.89 12.52 -3.42
CA ASP A 68 4.64 11.07 -3.36
C ASP A 68 4.10 10.66 -1.97
N LEU A 69 3.23 9.66 -1.95
CA LEU A 69 2.64 9.05 -0.74
C LEU A 69 3.32 7.72 -0.36
N SER A 70 4.40 7.33 -1.03
CA SER A 70 5.04 6.04 -0.81
C SER A 70 5.43 5.80 0.67
N PRO A 71 5.11 4.62 1.25
CA PRO A 71 5.22 4.36 2.70
C PRO A 71 6.63 4.43 3.29
N GLU A 72 7.66 4.41 2.44
CA GLU A 72 9.06 4.32 2.88
C GLU A 72 9.66 5.69 3.23
N ASP A 73 9.02 6.80 2.84
CA ASP A 73 9.57 8.15 3.03
C ASP A 73 8.51 9.14 3.54
N ALA A 74 8.37 9.28 4.87
CA ALA A 74 7.52 10.32 5.48
C ALA A 74 7.96 11.76 5.15
N ASP A 75 9.15 11.92 4.53
CA ASP A 75 9.73 13.17 4.04
C ASP A 75 9.73 13.26 2.49
N SER A 76 8.86 12.48 1.82
CA SER A 76 8.86 12.19 0.37
C SER A 76 9.23 13.34 -0.57
N PRO A 77 10.08 13.06 -1.58
CA PRO A 77 10.37 14.00 -2.65
C PRO A 77 9.13 14.27 -3.51
N PHE A 78 9.20 15.38 -4.23
CA PHE A 78 8.23 15.76 -5.24
C PHE A 78 8.62 15.13 -6.58
N GLU A 79 7.67 14.52 -7.28
CA GLU A 79 7.90 13.84 -8.56
C GLU A 79 7.03 14.43 -9.68
N THR A 80 7.53 14.38 -10.92
CA THR A 80 6.75 14.81 -12.10
C THR A 80 5.74 13.76 -12.52
N ASP A 81 6.08 12.48 -12.35
CA ASP A 81 5.23 11.34 -12.64
C ASP A 81 5.07 10.51 -11.37
N CYS A 82 3.84 10.31 -10.91
CA CYS A 82 3.56 9.55 -9.70
C CYS A 82 2.24 8.78 -9.79
N ILE A 83 2.21 7.62 -9.14
CA ILE A 83 0.99 6.82 -8.97
C ILE A 83 0.65 6.87 -7.48
N LEU A 84 -0.51 7.43 -7.17
CA LEU A 84 -1.02 7.57 -5.81
C LEU A 84 -2.14 6.56 -5.60
N GLU A 85 -2.10 5.82 -4.49
CA GLU A 85 -3.16 4.89 -4.12
C GLU A 85 -3.77 5.27 -2.76
N TRP A 86 -5.10 5.21 -2.67
CA TRP A 86 -5.86 5.30 -1.43
C TRP A 86 -6.72 4.07 -1.25
N VAL A 87 -6.78 3.57 -0.01
CA VAL A 87 -7.42 2.29 0.32
C VAL A 87 -8.38 2.52 1.50
N GLY A 88 -9.57 1.92 1.45
CA GLY A 88 -10.62 2.17 2.45
C GLY A 88 -11.72 1.13 2.46
N ASP A 89 -12.60 1.20 3.46
CA ASP A 89 -13.72 0.28 3.64
C ASP A 89 -14.87 0.57 2.69
N SER A 90 -15.01 1.82 2.24
CA SER A 90 -16.05 2.22 1.30
C SER A 90 -15.51 3.00 0.12
N ARG A 91 -16.28 2.97 -0.96
CA ARG A 91 -16.03 3.78 -2.16
C ARG A 91 -16.00 5.27 -1.84
N GLU A 92 -16.94 5.73 -1.02
CA GLU A 92 -17.06 7.14 -0.64
C GLU A 92 -15.85 7.60 0.17
N GLU A 93 -15.41 6.79 1.13
CA GLU A 93 -14.23 7.07 1.95
C GLU A 93 -12.96 7.24 1.10
N VAL A 94 -12.67 6.34 0.16
CA VAL A 94 -11.45 6.45 -0.66
C VAL A 94 -11.49 7.67 -1.58
N ILE A 95 -12.68 8.02 -2.10
CA ILE A 95 -12.85 9.24 -2.91
C ILE A 95 -12.64 10.49 -2.05
N GLU A 96 -13.14 10.52 -0.81
CA GLU A 96 -12.96 11.65 0.10
C GLU A 96 -11.49 11.83 0.52
N LEU A 97 -10.78 10.73 0.80
CA LEU A 97 -9.35 10.75 1.10
C LEU A 97 -8.53 11.29 -0.08
N ALA A 98 -8.80 10.79 -1.29
CA ALA A 98 -8.15 11.26 -2.51
C ALA A 98 -8.47 12.73 -2.81
N GLU A 99 -9.74 13.14 -2.73
CA GLU A 99 -10.16 14.53 -2.95
C GLU A 99 -9.46 15.48 -1.98
N LYS A 100 -9.42 15.14 -0.69
CA LYS A 100 -8.74 15.96 0.33
C LYS A 100 -7.26 16.14 -0.01
N TYR A 101 -6.58 15.10 -0.46
CA TYR A 101 -5.18 15.17 -0.82
C TYR A 101 -4.95 15.98 -2.11
N LEU A 102 -5.66 15.63 -3.18
CA LEU A 102 -5.47 16.19 -4.53
C LEU A 102 -5.94 17.65 -4.64
N THR A 103 -6.78 18.12 -3.71
CA THR A 103 -7.19 19.53 -3.67
C THR A 103 -6.34 20.38 -2.72
N ASP A 104 -5.45 19.78 -1.94
CA ASP A 104 -4.54 20.51 -1.06
C ASP A 104 -3.30 20.99 -1.83
N LEU A 105 -3.19 22.30 -1.98
CA LEU A 105 -2.11 22.96 -2.70
C LEU A 105 -0.72 22.68 -2.09
N GLN A 106 -0.63 22.27 -0.82
CA GLN A 106 0.65 21.92 -0.18
C GLN A 106 1.27 20.61 -0.70
N ASN A 107 0.48 19.81 -1.40
CA ASN A 107 0.94 18.58 -2.04
C ASN A 107 1.53 18.82 -3.44
N TYR A 108 1.68 20.08 -3.84
CA TYR A 108 2.21 20.46 -5.15
C TYR A 108 3.38 21.44 -5.02
N THR A 109 4.32 21.36 -5.96
CA THR A 109 5.37 22.36 -6.18
C THR A 109 5.39 22.76 -7.65
N GLY A 110 5.39 24.07 -7.93
CA GLY A 110 5.32 24.61 -9.30
C GLY A 110 4.82 26.05 -9.32
N SER A 111 4.47 26.57 -10.50
CA SER A 111 3.81 27.88 -10.61
C SER A 111 2.39 27.83 -10.04
N GLU A 112 2.01 28.79 -9.20
CA GLU A 112 0.64 28.89 -8.64
C GLU A 112 -0.44 28.85 -9.73
N GLY A 113 -0.21 29.48 -10.88
CA GLY A 113 -1.16 29.47 -11.99
C GLY A 113 -1.41 28.07 -12.54
N TRP A 114 -0.38 27.24 -12.62
CA TRP A 114 -0.49 25.86 -13.10
C TRP A 114 -1.09 24.92 -12.08
N ILE A 115 -0.74 25.08 -10.80
CA ILE A 115 -1.32 24.28 -9.72
C ILE A 115 -2.82 24.53 -9.66
N ASN A 116 -3.22 25.81 -9.65
CA ASN A 116 -4.64 26.16 -9.63
C ASN A 116 -5.38 25.65 -10.88
N ASP A 117 -4.79 25.78 -12.07
CA ASP A 117 -5.38 25.26 -13.31
C ASP A 117 -5.59 23.74 -13.26
N PHE A 118 -4.57 22.99 -12.84
CA PHE A 118 -4.65 21.53 -12.72
C PHE A 118 -5.70 21.09 -11.69
N VAL A 119 -5.72 21.71 -10.51
CA VAL A 119 -6.68 21.37 -9.46
C VAL A 119 -8.11 21.71 -9.87
N GLU A 120 -8.34 22.90 -10.42
CA GLU A 120 -9.70 23.35 -10.80
C GLU A 120 -10.26 22.59 -12.00
N ASN A 121 -9.44 22.30 -13.01
CA ASN A 121 -9.92 21.76 -14.29
C ASN A 121 -9.74 20.25 -14.41
N ALA A 122 -8.70 19.66 -13.82
CA ALA A 122 -8.46 18.21 -13.94
C ALA A 122 -8.94 17.46 -12.69
N VAL A 123 -8.45 17.85 -11.50
CA VAL A 123 -8.74 17.14 -10.25
C VAL A 123 -10.23 17.22 -9.89
N LYS A 124 -10.82 18.43 -9.83
CA LYS A 124 -12.22 18.58 -9.42
C LYS A 124 -13.20 17.93 -10.39
N GLU A 125 -12.93 18.01 -11.69
CA GLU A 125 -13.75 17.33 -12.70
C GLU A 125 -13.71 15.82 -12.50
N GLY A 126 -12.51 15.27 -12.32
CA GLY A 126 -12.36 13.84 -12.12
C GLY A 126 -12.93 13.34 -10.80
N VAL A 127 -12.80 14.08 -9.70
CA VAL A 127 -13.50 13.76 -8.44
C VAL A 127 -15.03 13.77 -8.64
N SER A 128 -15.57 14.71 -9.43
CA SER A 128 -16.99 14.73 -9.75
C SER A 128 -17.42 13.50 -10.57
N ALA A 129 -16.63 13.10 -11.57
CA ALA A 129 -16.85 11.90 -12.37
C ALA A 129 -16.81 10.63 -11.50
N LEU A 130 -15.82 10.52 -10.61
CA LEU A 130 -15.72 9.45 -9.62
C LEU A 130 -16.96 9.43 -8.73
N LYS A 131 -17.41 10.55 -8.16
CA LYS A 131 -18.66 10.57 -7.37
C LYS A 131 -19.88 10.14 -8.21
N GLY A 132 -19.87 10.38 -9.51
CA GLY A 132 -20.86 9.91 -10.49
C GLY A 132 -20.74 8.43 -10.91
N GLY A 133 -19.75 7.68 -10.41
CA GLY A 133 -19.57 6.26 -10.74
C GLY A 133 -18.69 5.98 -11.95
N GLN A 134 -17.92 6.96 -12.42
CA GLN A 134 -17.12 6.87 -13.65
C GLN A 134 -15.64 7.02 -13.35
N ASN A 135 -14.79 6.22 -14.02
CA ASN A 135 -13.36 6.50 -14.11
C ASN A 135 -13.15 7.77 -14.92
N PHE A 136 -11.98 8.40 -14.78
CA PHE A 136 -11.70 9.69 -15.37
C PHE A 136 -10.29 9.77 -15.95
N PHE A 137 -10.18 10.41 -17.11
CA PHE A 137 -8.91 10.88 -17.66
C PHE A 137 -9.08 12.35 -18.06
N GLY A 138 -8.20 13.22 -17.57
CA GLY A 138 -8.29 14.65 -17.81
C GLY A 138 -6.93 15.33 -17.90
N TRP A 139 -6.96 16.62 -18.24
CA TRP A 139 -5.75 17.44 -18.46
C TRP A 139 -5.86 18.84 -17.87
N GLY A 140 -4.73 19.38 -17.42
CA GLY A 140 -4.54 20.77 -16.97
C GLY A 140 -3.27 21.36 -17.58
N GLY A 141 -3.37 21.96 -18.77
CA GLY A 141 -2.21 22.28 -19.60
C GLY A 141 -1.57 21.02 -20.19
N ASN A 142 -0.26 20.84 -19.96
CA ASN A 142 0.49 19.62 -20.37
C ASN A 142 0.46 18.50 -19.33
N ARG A 143 -0.31 18.66 -18.25
CA ARG A 143 -0.36 17.71 -17.12
C ARG A 143 -1.58 16.84 -17.27
N THR A 144 -1.46 15.55 -17.02
CA THR A 144 -2.56 14.58 -17.11
C THR A 144 -2.81 13.93 -15.78
N ILE A 145 -4.06 13.53 -15.56
CA ILE A 145 -4.46 12.69 -14.44
C ILE A 145 -5.45 11.63 -14.93
N GLU A 146 -5.17 10.38 -14.60
CA GLU A 146 -6.10 9.26 -14.73
C GLU A 146 -6.51 8.82 -13.33
N MET A 147 -7.81 8.62 -13.09
CA MET A 147 -8.34 8.18 -11.81
C MET A 147 -9.29 7.00 -12.00
N GLU A 148 -9.01 5.92 -11.29
CA GLU A 148 -9.79 4.70 -11.30
C GLU A 148 -10.14 4.25 -9.89
N VAL A 149 -11.40 3.82 -9.71
CA VAL A 149 -11.83 3.19 -8.47
C VAL A 149 -11.96 1.69 -8.68
N TYR A 150 -11.22 0.94 -7.89
CA TYR A 150 -11.28 -0.51 -7.83
C TYR A 150 -12.18 -0.94 -6.67
N LEU A 151 -13.13 -1.82 -7.00
CA LEU A 151 -13.98 -2.47 -6.00
C LEU A 151 -13.21 -3.61 -5.33
N PRO A 152 -13.61 -4.03 -4.12
CA PRO A 152 -13.10 -5.24 -3.49
C PRO A 152 -13.11 -6.42 -4.46
N ASP A 153 -12.06 -7.23 -4.43
CA ASP A 153 -12.05 -8.44 -5.24
C ASP A 153 -13.12 -9.40 -4.71
N ASN A 154 -13.97 -9.90 -5.61
CA ASN A 154 -15.02 -10.84 -5.24
C ASN A 154 -14.47 -12.24 -4.95
N ASN A 155 -13.23 -12.53 -5.37
CA ASN A 155 -12.57 -13.79 -5.15
C ASN A 155 -11.46 -13.63 -4.10
N PRO A 156 -11.72 -14.00 -2.84
CA PRO A 156 -10.69 -14.08 -1.82
C PRO A 156 -9.44 -14.84 -2.33
N PRO A 157 -8.21 -14.30 -2.20
CA PRO A 157 -6.99 -15.03 -2.57
C PRO A 157 -6.89 -16.33 -1.76
N GLU A 158 -6.25 -17.38 -2.28
CA GLU A 158 -6.09 -18.62 -1.51
C GLU A 158 -5.23 -18.36 -0.26
N GLU A 159 -5.48 -19.09 0.82
CA GLU A 159 -4.78 -18.91 2.11
C GLU A 159 -3.24 -18.97 1.98
N LYS A 160 -2.75 -19.90 1.14
CA LYS A 160 -1.32 -20.06 0.83
C LYS A 160 -0.69 -18.84 0.12
N ASP A 161 -1.52 -18.03 -0.52
CA ASP A 161 -1.10 -16.84 -1.27
C ASP A 161 -1.16 -15.59 -0.40
N ARG A 162 -1.96 -15.59 0.67
CA ARG A 162 -2.02 -14.50 1.66
C ARG A 162 -0.95 -14.61 2.74
N THR A 163 -0.56 -15.83 3.11
CA THR A 163 0.38 -16.05 4.22
C THR A 163 1.77 -15.46 3.90
N PRO A 164 2.25 -14.49 4.68
CA PRO A 164 3.51 -13.82 4.39
C PRO A 164 4.71 -14.77 4.54
N LYS A 165 5.55 -14.79 3.52
CA LYS A 165 6.74 -15.65 3.45
C LYS A 165 7.96 -14.90 2.94
N MET A 166 9.11 -15.25 3.48
CA MET A 166 10.41 -14.80 3.00
C MET A 166 11.11 -15.95 2.26
N MET A 167 11.69 -15.66 1.11
CA MET A 167 12.52 -16.61 0.37
C MET A 167 13.98 -16.47 0.82
N ILE A 168 14.56 -17.55 1.33
CA ILE A 168 15.97 -17.61 1.75
C ILE A 168 16.61 -18.78 1.03
N GLU A 169 17.58 -18.51 0.13
CA GLU A 169 18.30 -19.54 -0.63
C GLU A 169 17.36 -20.55 -1.32
N GLY A 170 16.22 -20.08 -1.82
CA GLY A 170 15.21 -20.91 -2.50
C GLY A 170 14.23 -21.63 -1.57
N PHE A 171 14.36 -21.48 -0.25
CA PHE A 171 13.40 -22.01 0.73
C PHE A 171 12.41 -20.94 1.18
N ALA A 172 11.13 -21.30 1.20
CA ALA A 172 10.09 -20.45 1.76
C ALA A 172 10.04 -20.61 3.28
N VAL A 173 10.23 -19.50 3.99
CA VAL A 173 10.14 -19.39 5.44
C VAL A 173 8.91 -18.56 5.79
N SER A 174 8.02 -19.10 6.62
CA SER A 174 6.89 -18.34 7.15
C SER A 174 7.41 -17.27 8.09
N LEU A 175 7.11 -16.00 7.82
CA LEU A 175 7.54 -14.90 8.69
C LEU A 175 6.75 -14.86 10.00
N LEU A 176 5.51 -15.35 9.97
CA LEU A 176 4.58 -15.33 11.10
C LEU A 176 4.37 -16.74 11.63
N ASP A 177 4.15 -16.83 12.94
CA ASP A 177 3.74 -18.05 13.65
C ASP A 177 2.22 -18.23 13.55
N ASP A 178 1.72 -19.45 13.80
CA ASP A 178 0.30 -19.80 13.59
C ASP A 178 -0.68 -18.87 14.33
N GLN A 179 -0.36 -18.48 15.57
CA GLN A 179 -1.20 -17.57 16.34
C GLN A 179 -1.21 -16.15 15.74
N GLU A 180 -0.06 -15.67 15.25
CA GLU A 180 0.04 -14.34 14.62
C GLU A 180 -0.75 -14.31 13.30
N LEU A 181 -0.71 -15.42 12.53
CA LEU A 181 -1.50 -15.59 11.32
C LEU A 181 -3.00 -15.52 11.59
N ILE A 182 -3.47 -16.17 12.67
CA ILE A 182 -4.87 -16.12 13.10
C ILE A 182 -5.25 -14.71 13.57
N ASP A 183 -4.42 -14.09 14.42
CA ASP A 183 -4.70 -12.78 15.01
C ASP A 183 -4.76 -11.67 13.96
N LEU A 184 -3.94 -11.77 12.91
CA LEU A 184 -3.90 -10.84 11.77
C LEU A 184 -4.90 -11.20 10.66
N GLY A 185 -5.64 -12.31 10.80
CA GLY A 185 -6.71 -12.70 9.87
C GLY A 185 -6.25 -13.36 8.56
N PHE A 186 -5.01 -13.84 8.49
CA PHE A 186 -4.51 -14.60 7.34
C PHE A 186 -5.09 -16.01 7.27
N VAL A 187 -5.40 -16.60 8.42
CA VAL A 187 -5.87 -17.98 8.57
C VAL A 187 -7.11 -17.98 9.48
N GLU A 188 -8.09 -18.82 9.17
CA GLU A 188 -9.27 -18.99 10.03
C GLU A 188 -8.92 -19.75 11.31
N ASN A 189 -9.53 -19.35 12.42
CA ASN A 189 -9.37 -20.09 13.68
C ASN A 189 -10.28 -21.33 13.65
N GLU A 190 -9.70 -22.50 13.35
CA GLU A 190 -10.43 -23.79 13.30
C GLU A 190 -11.10 -24.17 14.65
N ASN A 191 -10.78 -23.49 15.77
CA ASN A 191 -11.42 -23.73 17.06
C ASN A 191 -12.76 -22.99 17.28
N LYS A 192 -13.39 -22.42 16.24
CA LYS A 192 -14.70 -21.76 16.39
C LYS A 192 -15.91 -22.71 16.45
N ASP A 193 -15.72 -24.02 16.21
CA ASP A 193 -16.80 -25.03 16.22
C ASP A 193 -16.54 -26.24 17.16
N ALA A 194 -15.89 -26.04 18.32
CA ALA A 194 -15.72 -27.08 19.35
C ALA A 194 -16.30 -26.71 20.73
#